data_AF-A0A0Q1F407-F1
#
_entry.id   AF-A0A0Q1F407-F1
#
_cell.length_a   1.000
_cell.length_b   1.000
_cell.length_c   1.000
_cell.angle_alpha   90.00
_cell.angle_beta   90.00
_cell.angle_gamma   90.00
#
_symmetry.space_group_name_H-M   'P 1'
#
loop_
_entity.id
_entity.type
_entity.pdbx_description
1 polymer ?
#
loop_
_entity_poly.entity_id
_entity_poly.type
_entity_poly.pdbx_seq_one_letter_code
_entity_poly.pdbx_strand_id
1 'polypeptide(L)' 'MNYPVFIFHELVLRFSDINREIGKYISSTIDNGECLINTTTGHIKVGLSMLEKQYNNPTLISKEELQQLAVGFKIN' A
#
# COMPACT_ATOMS: atom_id res chain seq x y z
N MET A 1 -2.64 -6.78 -14.61
CA MET A 1 -1.54 -7.59 -14.02
C MET A 1 -2.05 -8.16 -12.71
N ASN A 2 -1.84 -9.44 -12.44
CA ASN A 2 -2.32 -10.07 -11.21
C ASN A 2 -1.19 -10.09 -10.18
N TYR A 3 -1.25 -9.22 -9.17
CA TYR A 3 -0.31 -9.25 -8.05
C TYR A 3 -0.74 -10.31 -7.04
N PRO A 4 0.18 -11.13 -6.51
CA PRO A 4 -0.11 -12.01 -5.40
C PRO A 4 -0.59 -11.23 -4.17
N VAL A 5 -1.55 -11.78 -3.42
CA VAL A 5 -2.16 -11.09 -2.28
C VAL A 5 -1.15 -10.66 -1.20
N PHE A 6 -0.06 -11.43 -1.02
CA PHE A 6 0.96 -11.16 -0.01
C PHE A 6 1.65 -9.80 -0.21
N ILE A 7 1.72 -9.30 -1.45
CA ILE A 7 2.29 -7.98 -1.78
C ILE A 7 1.52 -6.86 -1.09
N PHE A 8 0.20 -6.96 -1.04
CA PHE A 8 -0.63 -5.97 -0.36
C PHE A 8 -0.52 -6.08 1.16
N HIS A 9 -0.43 -7.31 1.70
CA HIS A 9 -0.19 -7.51 3.13
C HIS A 9 1.14 -6.89 3.56
N GLU A 10 2.22 -7.17 2.85
CA GLU A 10 3.55 -6.62 3.15
C GLU A 10 3.56 -5.10 3.03
N LEU A 11 2.97 -4.53 1.98
CA LEU A 11 2.92 -3.09 1.79
C LEU A 11 2.12 -2.39 2.91
N VAL A 12 1.00 -2.96 3.33
CA VAL A 12 0.22 -2.45 4.48
C VAL A 12 1.02 -2.53 5.78
N LEU A 13 1.79 -3.60 6.01
CA LEU A 13 2.67 -3.70 7.17
C LEU A 13 3.72 -2.58 7.17
N ARG A 14 4.38 -2.35 6.03
CA ARG A 14 5.36 -1.26 5.87
C ARG A 14 4.75 0.12 6.13
N PHE A 15 3.51 0.34 5.70
CA PHE A 15 2.79 1.58 6.02
C PHE A 15 2.41 1.69 7.49
N SER A 16 2.03 0.57 8.12
CA SER A 16 1.66 0.52 9.55
C SER A 16 2.84 0.81 10.48
N ASP A 17 4.06 0.48 10.06
CA ASP A 17 5.30 0.84 10.77
C ASP A 17 5.53 2.36 10.80
N ILE A 18 4.96 3.10 9.84
CA ILE A 18 5.06 4.56 9.73
C ILE A 18 3.87 5.24 10.42
N ASN A 19 2.66 4.77 10.13
CA ASN A 19 1.43 5.27 10.72
C ASN A 19 0.64 4.11 11.34
N ARG A 20 0.63 4.05 12.68
CA ARG A 20 -0.05 3.00 13.45
C ARG A 20 -1.58 3.00 13.33
N GLU A 21 -2.18 4.07 12.81
CA GLU A 21 -3.61 4.11 12.52
C GLU A 21 -3.99 3.26 11.32
N ILE A 22 -3.02 2.92 10.45
CA ILE A 22 -3.22 2.01 9.33
C ILE A 22 -3.41 0.60 9.89
N GLY A 23 -4.60 0.05 9.64
CA GLY A 23 -5.00 -1.27 10.13
C GLY A 23 -4.45 -2.41 9.28
N LYS A 24 -5.12 -3.56 9.34
CA LYS A 24 -4.75 -4.75 8.57
C LYS A 24 -5.36 -4.72 7.18
N TYR A 25 -4.67 -5.29 6.20
CA TYR A 25 -5.20 -5.47 4.84
C TYR A 25 -6.54 -6.22 4.84
N ILE A 26 -7.49 -5.75 4.04
CA ILE A 26 -8.77 -6.41 3.76
C ILE A 26 -8.85 -6.81 2.29
N SER A 27 -8.67 -5.83 1.39
CA SER A 27 -8.83 -6.01 -0.04
C SER A 27 -8.07 -4.96 -0.83
N SER A 28 -7.90 -5.20 -2.12
CA SER A 28 -7.30 -4.26 -3.07
C SER A 28 -8.07 -4.25 -4.36
N THR A 29 -8.34 -3.06 -4.89
CA THR A 29 -8.96 -2.88 -6.20
C THR A 29 -8.01 -2.06 -7.07
N ILE A 30 -7.69 -2.58 -8.25
CA ILE A 30 -6.85 -1.88 -9.23
C ILE A 30 -7.77 -1.33 -10.32
N ASP A 31 -7.72 -0.01 -10.53
CA ASP A 31 -8.48 0.66 -11.57
C ASP A 31 -7.71 1.89 -12.07
N ASN A 32 -7.81 2.18 -13.37
CA ASN A 32 -7.26 3.39 -14.01
C ASN A 32 -5.80 3.76 -13.63
N GLY A 33 -4.93 2.77 -13.43
CA GLY A 33 -3.51 3.00 -13.10
C GLY A 33 -3.22 3.25 -11.62
N GLU A 34 -4.23 3.15 -10.76
CA GLU A 34 -4.11 3.21 -9.31
C GLU A 34 -4.59 1.90 -8.67
N CYS A 35 -4.12 1.66 -7.46
CA CYS A 35 -4.62 0.62 -6.58
C CYS A 35 -5.16 1.24 -5.30
N LEU A 36 -6.42 0.97 -5.01
CA LEU A 36 -7.05 1.27 -3.73
C LEU A 36 -6.89 0.05 -2.81
N ILE A 37 -6.14 0.21 -1.73
CA ILE A 37 -5.98 -0.81 -0.69
C ILE A 37 -6.88 -0.45 0.48
N ASN A 38 -7.83 -1.32 0.80
CA ASN A 38 -8.70 -1.19 1.96
C ASN A 38 -8.07 -1.90 3.15
N THR A 39 -8.11 -1.24 4.30
CA THR A 39 -7.68 -1.78 5.59
C THR A 39 -8.82 -1.79 6.59
N THR A 40 -8.61 -2.39 7.75
CA THR A 40 -9.61 -2.43 8.83
C THR A 40 -9.99 -1.06 9.39
N THR A 41 -9.19 -0.02 9.15
CA THR A 41 -9.38 1.33 9.72
C THR A 41 -9.58 2.41 8.67
N GLY A 42 -9.35 2.11 7.38
CA GLY A 42 -9.36 3.12 6.34
C GLY A 42 -8.97 2.56 4.99
N HIS A 43 -8.46 3.43 4.13
CA HIS A 43 -7.93 3.05 2.82
C HIS A 43 -6.72 3.89 2.43
N ILE A 44 -5.88 3.33 1.57
CA ILE A 44 -4.72 4.00 0.98
C ILE A 44 -4.72 3.81 -0.53
N LYS A 45 -4.41 4.88 -1.27
CA LYS A 45 -4.22 4.83 -2.72
C LYS A 45 -2.73 4.75 -3.04
N VAL A 46 -2.36 3.83 -3.91
CA VAL A 46 -0.98 3.69 -4.39
C VAL A 46 -0.96 3.57 -5.92
N GLY A 47 0.04 4.15 -6.55
CA GLY A 47 0.24 4.00 -8.00
C GLY A 47 0.72 2.58 -8.35
N LEU A 48 0.46 2.14 -9.59
CA LEU A 48 0.96 0.85 -10.06
C LEU A 48 2.48 0.72 -10.00
N SER A 49 3.22 1.80 -10.20
CA SER A 49 4.69 1.81 -10.07
C SER A 49 5.16 1.41 -8.67
N MET A 50 4.40 1.74 -7.63
CA MET A 50 4.67 1.31 -6.25
C MET A 50 4.46 -0.20 -6.10
N LEU A 51 3.39 -0.73 -6.68
CA LEU A 51 3.13 -2.18 -6.68
C LEU A 51 4.18 -2.95 -7.48
N GLU A 52 4.64 -2.42 -8.61
CA GLU A 52 5.69 -3.03 -9.41
C GLU A 52 7.01 -3.08 -8.63
N LYS A 53 7.39 -2.00 -7.94
CA LYS A 53 8.56 -2.00 -7.05
C LYS A 53 8.40 -3.02 -5.93
N GLN A 54 7.24 -3.03 -5.25
CA GLN A 54 6.96 -3.97 -4.16
C GLN A 54 7.02 -5.43 -4.65
N TYR A 55 6.52 -5.71 -5.85
CA TYR A 55 6.52 -7.05 -6.42
C TYR A 55 7.90 -7.53 -6.87
N ASN A 56 8.67 -6.68 -7.54
CA ASN A 56 9.96 -7.07 -8.11
C ASN A 56 11.11 -6.95 -7.12
N ASN A 57 11.19 -5.83 -6.39
CA ASN A 57 12.24 -5.57 -5.41
C ASN A 57 11.82 -4.47 -4.41
N PRO A 58 11.29 -4.85 -3.22
CA PRO A 58 10.82 -3.90 -2.19
C PRO A 58 11.87 -2.87 -1.72
N THR A 59 13.16 -3.17 -1.88
CA THR A 59 14.28 -2.28 -1.50
C THR A 59 14.39 -1.04 -2.39
N LEU A 60 13.74 -1.06 -3.57
CA LEU A 60 13.65 0.11 -4.47
C LEU A 60 12.67 1.18 -3.96
N ILE A 61 11.93 0.90 -2.89
CA ILE A 61 11.01 1.82 -2.27
C ILE A 61 11.71 2.45 -1.08
N SER A 62 12.04 3.74 -1.20
CA SER A 62 12.65 4.52 -0.12
C SER A 62 11.68 4.70 1.06
N LYS A 63 12.25 5.00 2.23
CA LYS A 63 11.45 5.29 3.42
C LYS A 63 10.59 6.55 3.21
N GLU A 64 11.14 7.53 2.52
CA GLU A 64 10.51 8.80 2.21
C GLU A 64 9.29 8.60 1.29
N GLU A 65 9.41 7.75 0.26
CA GLU A 65 8.28 7.38 -0.61
C GLU A 65 7.15 6.71 0.18
N LEU A 66 7.48 5.77 1.08
CA LEU A 66 6.48 5.14 1.94
C LEU A 66 5.80 6.16 2.86
N GLN A 67 6.55 7.08 3.43
CA GLN A 67 6.03 8.13 4.31
C GLN A 67 5.07 9.04 3.55
N GLN A 68 5.44 9.48 2.35
CA GLN A 68 4.59 10.32 1.51
C GLN A 68 3.26 9.63 1.17
N LEU A 69 3.30 8.33 0.86
CA LEU A 69 2.08 7.55 0.60
C LEU A 69 1.24 7.35 1.86
N ALA A 70 1.87 7.06 3.01
CA ALA A 70 1.18 6.86 4.28
C ALA A 70 0.43 8.13 4.75
N VAL A 71 0.90 9.33 4.40
CA VAL A 71 0.18 10.60 4.63
C VAL A 71 -1.14 10.65 3.84
N GLY A 72 -1.23 9.97 2.70
CA GLY A 72 -2.45 9.87 1.89
C GLY A 72 -3.51 8.92 2.45
N PHE A 73 -3.26 8.29 3.61
CA PHE A 73 -4.23 7.42 4.27
C PHE A 73 -5.48 8.18 4.70
N LYS A 74 -6.64 7.56 4.50
CA LYS A 74 -7.94 8.11 4.90
C LYS A 74 -8.65 7.11 5.81
N ILE A 75 -9.01 7.57 7.00
CA ILE A 75 -9.79 6.81 7.98
C ILE A 75 -11.22 6.65 7.47
N ASN A 76 -11.82 5.48 7.73
CA ASN A 76 -13.22 5.18 7.42
C ASN A 76 -14.20 5.86 8.39
#